data_AF-A0A5K7YIE7-F1
#
_entry.id   AF-A0A5K7YIE7-F1
#
_cell.length_a   1.000
_cell.length_b   1.000
_cell.length_c   1.000
_cell.angle_alpha   90.00
_cell.angle_beta   90.00
_cell.angle_gamma   90.00
#
_symmetry.space_group_name_H-M   'P 1'
#
loop_
_entity.id
_entity.type
_entity.pdbx_description
1 polymer ?
#
loop_
_entity_poly.entity_id
_entity_poly.type
_entity_poly.pdbx_seq_one_letter_code
_entity_poly.pdbx_strand_id
1 'polypeptide(L)' 'MKNIYSNKNKRCCSLEHDRLVHQLGACEKESNSSQERHRCYRRAAKVSGRRARQCMQDG' A
#
# COMPACT_ATOMS: atom_id res chain seq x y z
N MET A 1 25.23 -13.18 8.16
CA MET A 1 24.96 -11.90 7.46
C MET A 1 23.46 -11.59 7.56
N LYS A 2 23.06 -10.57 8.33
CA LYS A 2 21.66 -10.10 8.32
C LYS A 2 21.43 -9.43 6.97
N ASN A 3 20.53 -10.00 6.19
CA ASN A 3 20.28 -9.69 4.79
C ASN A 3 19.81 -8.22 4.66
N ILE A 4 20.69 -7.31 4.22
CA ILE A 4 20.40 -5.86 4.09
C ILE A 4 19.17 -5.62 3.19
N TYR A 5 18.99 -6.46 2.18
CA TYR A 5 17.79 -6.48 1.32
C TYR A 5 16.51 -6.75 2.11
N SER A 6 16.56 -7.59 3.15
CA SER A 6 15.40 -7.84 4.02
C SER A 6 14.99 -6.59 4.78
N ASN A 7 15.93 -5.79 5.28
CA ASN A 7 15.61 -4.59 6.04
C ASN A 7 15.00 -3.49 5.15
N LYS A 8 15.52 -3.31 3.94
CA LYS A 8 14.93 -2.38 2.96
C LYS A 8 13.53 -2.83 2.56
N ASN A 9 13.35 -4.10 2.21
CA ASN A 9 12.05 -4.64 1.82
C ASN A 9 11.02 -4.49 2.95
N LYS A 10 11.41 -4.80 4.19
CA LYS A 10 10.56 -4.57 5.37
C LYS A 10 10.17 -3.11 5.50
N ARG A 11 11.12 -2.17 5.41
CA ARG A 11 10.84 -0.73 5.49
C ARG A 11 9.87 -0.26 4.40
N CYS A 12 10.10 -0.67 3.15
CA CYS A 12 9.21 -0.34 2.03
C CYS A 12 7.79 -0.87 2.26
N CYS A 13 7.66 -2.13 2.71
CA CYS A 13 6.36 -2.74 2.99
C CYS A 13 5.65 -2.09 4.19
N SER A 14 6.35 -1.80 5.28
CA SER A 14 5.76 -1.12 6.45
C SER A 14 5.25 0.28 6.10
N LEU A 15 6.03 1.04 5.33
CA LEU A 15 5.62 2.37 4.91
C LEU A 15 4.41 2.34 3.96
N GLU A 16 4.36 1.39 3.03
CA GLU A 16 3.19 1.23 2.15
C GLU A 16 1.97 0.62 2.85
N HIS A 17 2.17 -0.16 3.93
CA HIS A 17 1.10 -0.63 4.80
C HIS A 17 0.39 0.54 5.46
N ASP A 18 1.12 1.46 6.08
CA ASP A 18 0.52 2.60 6.79
C ASP A 18 -0.23 3.53 5.83
N ARG A 19 0.34 3.75 4.64
CA ARG A 19 -0.33 4.48 3.55
C ARG A 19 -1.60 3.77 3.11
N LEU A 20 -1.57 2.45 2.94
CA LEU A 20 -2.72 1.67 2.54
C LEU A 20 -3.83 1.74 3.59
N VAL A 21 -3.51 1.58 4.88
CA VAL A 21 -4.49 1.70 5.98
C VAL A 21 -5.17 3.07 5.96
N HIS A 22 -4.40 4.15 5.83
CA HIS A 22 -4.96 5.49 5.73
C HIS A 22 -5.89 5.64 4.52
N GLN A 23 -5.46 5.12 3.36
CA GLN A 23 -6.24 5.21 2.11
C GLN A 23 -7.51 4.36 2.15
N LEU A 24 -7.48 3.19 2.80
CA LEU A 24 -8.68 2.36 3.02
C LEU A 24 -9.66 3.09 3.96
N GLY A 25 -9.16 3.77 4.99
CA GLY A 25 -9.99 4.62 5.85
C GLY A 25 -10.64 5.78 5.11
N ALA A 26 -9.95 6.40 4.14
CA ALA A 26 -10.55 7.40 3.26
C ALA A 26 -11.62 6.79 2.35
N CYS A 27 -11.37 5.62 1.77
CA CYS A 27 -12.37 4.90 0.96
C CYS A 27 -13.66 4.62 1.76
N GLU A 28 -13.57 4.29 3.05
CA GLU A 28 -14.74 4.10 3.91
C GLU A 28 -15.54 5.38 4.13
N LYS A 29 -14.85 6.51 4.31
CA LYS A 29 -15.48 7.81 4.58
C LYS A 29 -16.09 8.46 3.35
N GLU A 30 -15.48 8.27 2.19
CA GLU A 30 -15.80 9.04 0.96
C GLU A 30 -16.72 8.29 0.00
N SER A 31 -16.88 6.97 0.14
CA SER A 31 -17.70 6.18 -0.78
C SER A 31 -19.18 6.26 -0.40
N ASN A 32 -20.05 6.54 -1.37
CA ASN A 32 -21.50 6.60 -1.16
C ASN A 32 -22.19 5.25 -1.38
N SER A 33 -21.44 4.27 -1.93
CA SER A 33 -21.95 2.93 -2.19
C SER A 33 -20.90 1.85 -1.93
N SER A 34 -21.39 0.63 -1.69
CA SER A 34 -20.52 -0.54 -1.54
C SER A 34 -19.66 -0.79 -2.79
N GLN A 35 -20.21 -0.55 -3.98
CA GLN A 35 -19.49 -0.76 -5.23
C GLN A 35 -18.34 0.24 -5.41
N GLU A 36 -18.56 1.52 -5.10
CA GLU A 36 -17.51 2.54 -5.12
C GLU A 36 -16.42 2.24 -4.12
N ARG A 37 -16.80 1.87 -2.89
CA ARG A 37 -15.86 1.47 -1.84
C ARG A 37 -14.98 0.30 -2.29
N HIS A 38 -15.59 -0.73 -2.86
CA HIS A 38 -14.86 -1.89 -3.37
C HIS A 38 -13.93 -1.54 -4.55
N ARG A 39 -14.32 -0.61 -5.42
CA ARG A 39 -13.43 -0.07 -6.47
C ARG A 39 -12.27 0.73 -5.86
N CYS A 40 -12.55 1.54 -4.85
CA CYS A 40 -11.54 2.33 -4.13
C CYS A 40 -10.49 1.44 -3.47
N TYR A 41 -10.90 0.39 -2.74
CA TYR A 41 -10.00 -0.58 -2.14
C TYR A 41 -9.09 -1.27 -3.15
N ARG A 42 -9.66 -1.75 -4.25
CA ARG A 42 -8.88 -2.41 -5.31
C ARG A 42 -7.84 -1.46 -5.90
N ARG A 43 -8.20 -0.19 -6.11
CA ARG A 43 -7.27 0.83 -6.58
C ARG A 43 -6.17 1.11 -5.56
N ALA A 44 -6.51 1.30 -4.29
CA ALA A 44 -5.56 1.55 -3.20
C ALA A 44 -4.54 0.41 -3.07
N ALA A 45 -5.02 -0.84 -3.04
CA ALA A 45 -4.17 -2.03 -2.97
C ALA A 45 -3.23 -2.15 -4.18
N LYS A 46 -3.72 -1.90 -5.41
CA LYS A 46 -2.91 -1.93 -6.63
C LYS A 46 -1.79 -0.87 -6.61
N VAL A 47 -2.11 0.35 -6.16
CA VAL A 47 -1.15 1.44 -6.05
C VAL A 47 -0.10 1.16 -4.97
N SER A 48 -0.52 0.73 -3.79
CA SER A 48 0.37 0.36 -2.68
C SER A 48 1.36 -0.73 -3.11
N GLY A 49 0.87 -1.82 -3.73
CA GLY A 49 1.74 -2.89 -4.22
C GLY A 49 2.72 -2.44 -5.30
N ARG A 50 2.32 -1.53 -6.19
CA ARG A 50 3.23 -0.96 -7.21
C ARG A 50 4.34 -0.13 -6.55
N ARG A 51 3.99 0.74 -5.60
CA ARG A 51 4.97 1.58 -4.87
C ARG A 51 5.92 0.75 -4.03
N ALA A 52 5.43 -0.28 -3.35
CA ALA A 52 6.26 -1.19 -2.58
C ALA A 52 7.31 -1.88 -3.46
N ARG A 53 6.89 -2.41 -4.63
CA ARG A 53 7.82 -3.03 -5.60
C ARG A 53 8.85 -2.03 -6.12
N GLN A 54 8.42 -0.82 -6.47
CA GLN A 54 9.33 0.22 -6.92
C GLN A 54 10.34 0.60 -5.82
N CYS A 55 9.90 0.85 -4.58
CA CYS A 55 10.79 1.12 -3.45
C CYS A 55 11.82 0.01 -3.22
N MET A 56 11.41 -1.26 -3.36
CA MET A 56 12.34 -2.39 -3.24
C MET A 56 13.38 -2.43 -4.37
N GLN A 57 12.97 -2.11 -5.59
CA GLN A 57 13.80 -2.13 -6.80
C GLN A 57 14.69 -0.90 -6.97
N ASP A 58 14.29 0.28 -6.49
CA ASP A 58 15.06 1.52 -6.56
C ASP A 58 16.27 1.41 -5.62
N GLY A 59 17.42 0.99 -6.15
CA GLY A 59 18.68 0.74 -5.45
C GLY A 59 19.82 1.53 -6.06
#